data_AF-A0A6M3L9G2-F1
#
_entry.id   AF-A0A6M3L9G2-F1
#
_cell.length_a   1.000
_cell.length_b   1.000
_cell.length_c   1.000
_cell.angle_alpha   90.00
_cell.angle_beta   90.00
_cell.angle_gamma   90.00
#
_symmetry.space_group_name_H-M   'P 1'
#
loop_
_entity.id
_entity.type
_entity.pdbx_description
1 polymer ?
#
loop_
_entity_poly.entity_id
_entity_poly.type
_entity_poly.pdbx_seq_one_letter_code
_entity_poly.pdbx_strand_id
1 'polypeptide(L)' 'MKKYELTNDTLKVYDRTLHRIKSLISFDDVRVGELGGYVEDEKNLSHYGHAWVSSNAQVYGNAWVSSNARV' A
#
# COMPACT_ATOMS: atom_id res chain seq x y z
N MET A 1 -5.70 -2.87 -14.24
CA MET A 1 -4.26 -2.51 -14.27
C MET A 1 -3.77 -2.49 -12.84
N LYS A 2 -2.61 -3.07 -12.52
CA LYS A 2 -2.07 -3.02 -11.14
C LYS A 2 -1.35 -1.69 -10.92
N LYS A 3 -1.66 -1.05 -9.79
CA LYS A 3 -1.08 0.25 -9.39
C LYS A 3 0.19 0.08 -8.55
N TYR A 4 0.28 -0.99 -7.78
CA TYR A 4 1.39 -1.30 -6.89
C TYR A 4 1.58 -2.82 -6.78
N GLU A 5 2.71 -3.24 -6.23
CA GLU A 5 3.02 -4.62 -5.85
C GLU A 5 3.34 -4.70 -4.35
N LEU A 6 3.06 -5.86 -3.74
CA LEU A 6 3.54 -6.20 -2.41
C LEU A 6 4.97 -6.72 -2.53
N THR A 7 5.88 -6.18 -1.72
CA THR A 7 7.28 -6.60 -1.73
C THR A 7 7.56 -7.67 -0.66
N ASN A 8 8.78 -8.21 -0.69
CA ASN A 8 9.28 -9.13 0.32
C ASN A 8 9.79 -8.42 1.59
N ASP A 9 9.82 -7.08 1.61
CA ASP A 9 10.05 -6.30 2.83
C ASP A 9 8.78 -6.39 3.69
N THR A 10 8.90 -7.11 4.81
CA THR A 10 7.76 -7.46 5.65
C THR A 10 7.91 -6.93 7.05
N LEU A 11 6.77 -6.55 7.63
CA LEU A 11 6.65 -6.12 9.02
C LEU A 11 5.69 -7.06 9.74
N LYS A 12 6.15 -7.68 10.83
CA LYS A 12 5.28 -8.49 11.71
C LYS A 12 4.61 -7.60 12.75
N VAL A 13 3.29 -7.63 12.79
CA VAL A 13 2.46 -6.88 13.73
C VAL A 13 1.50 -7.86 14.39
N TYR A 14 1.72 -8.17 15.68
CA TYR A 14 1.05 -9.27 16.38
C TYR A 14 1.20 -10.61 15.64
N ASP A 15 0.08 -11.23 15.26
CA ASP A 15 -0.04 -12.48 14.50
C ASP A 15 -0.15 -12.24 12.98
N ARG A 16 0.02 -11.00 12.51
CA ARG A 16 -0.11 -10.61 11.10
C ARG A 16 1.24 -10.30 10.47
N THR A 17 1.31 -10.51 9.16
CA THR A 17 2.44 -10.11 8.31
C THR A 17 1.94 -9.05 7.34
N LEU A 18 2.57 -7.88 7.35
CA LEU A 18 2.33 -6.84 6.37
C LEU A 18 3.50 -6.78 5.39
N HIS A 19 3.20 -6.35 4.18
CA HIS A 19 4.12 -6.20 3.07
C HIS A 19 4.26 -4.74 2.70
N ARG A 20 5.49 -4.28 2.51
CA ARG A 20 5.72 -2.93 2.00
C ARG A 20 5.25 -2.84 0.56
N ILE A 21 4.50 -1.79 0.24
CA ILE A 21 4.03 -1.57 -1.12
C ILE A 21 5.07 -0.85 -1.96
N LYS A 22 5.11 -1.17 -3.26
CA LYS A 22 5.93 -0.49 -4.25
C LYS A 22 5.08 -0.08 -5.44
N SER A 23 5.17 1.18 -5.85
CA SER A 23 4.37 1.68 -6.96
C SER A 23 4.81 1.08 -8.30
N LEU A 24 3.85 0.70 -9.13
CA LEU A 24 4.08 0.21 -10.49
C LEU A 24 3.85 1.29 -11.56
N ILE A 25 3.23 2.41 -11.18
CA ILE A 25 2.93 3.53 -12.07
C ILE A 25 3.20 4.86 -11.36
N SER A 26 3.37 5.94 -12.10
CA SER A 26 3.38 7.29 -11.51
C SER A 26 1.96 7.84 -11.42
N PHE A 27 1.60 8.45 -10.30
CA PHE A 27 0.32 9.14 -10.09
C PHE A 27 0.47 10.16 -8.95
N ASP A 28 -0.19 11.31 -9.06
CA ASP A 28 0.00 12.46 -8.16
C ASP A 28 1.48 12.79 -7.93
N ASP A 29 1.93 12.68 -6.67
CA ASP A 29 3.30 12.89 -6.22
C ASP A 29 4.11 11.58 -6.09
N VAL A 30 3.48 10.42 -6.32
CA VAL A 30 4.11 9.09 -6.23
C VAL A 30 4.72 8.70 -7.57
N ARG A 31 6.00 8.32 -7.56
CA ARG A 31 6.71 7.85 -8.76
C ARG A 31 6.67 6.34 -8.92
N VAL A 32 6.75 5.86 -10.15
CA VAL A 32 6.99 4.43 -10.42
C VAL A 32 8.23 3.93 -9.66
N GLY A 33 8.10 2.79 -9.00
CA GLY A 33 9.13 2.19 -8.15
C GLY A 33 9.23 2.76 -6.73
N GLU A 34 8.47 3.81 -6.39
CA GLU A 34 8.48 4.41 -5.06
C GLU A 34 7.89 3.46 -4.01
N LEU A 35 8.56 3.37 -2.85
CA LEU A 35 8.12 2.57 -1.72
C LEU A 35 7.15 3.37 -0.86
N GLY A 36 6.00 2.77 -0.54
CA GLY A 36 5.02 3.31 0.39
C GLY A 36 5.16 2.70 1.79
N GLY A 37 4.05 2.69 2.53
CA GLY A 37 3.91 1.97 3.79
C GLY A 37 3.56 0.50 3.60
N TYR A 38 2.92 -0.08 4.60
CA TYR A 38 2.72 -1.51 4.77
C TYR A 38 1.24 -1.88 4.72
N VAL A 39 0.91 -2.93 3.98
CA VAL A 39 -0.44 -3.49 3.92
C VAL A 39 -0.42 -5.00 4.13
N GLU A 40 -1.46 -5.55 4.75
CA GLU A 40 -1.54 -7.01 4.96
C GLU A 40 -1.83 -7.76 3.66
N ASP A 41 -2.80 -7.28 2.88
CA ASP A 41 -3.27 -7.91 1.65
C ASP A 41 -3.68 -6.85 0.61
N GLU A 42 -3.75 -7.22 -0.68
CA GLU A 42 -4.16 -6.31 -1.76
C GLU A 42 -5.56 -5.69 -1.52
N LYS A 43 -6.43 -6.34 -0.75
CA LYS A 43 -7.75 -5.77 -0.37
C LYS A 43 -7.64 -4.49 0.47
N ASN A 44 -6.52 -4.29 1.19
CA ASN A 44 -6.34 -3.17 2.11
C ASN A 44 -6.01 -1.86 1.39
N LEU A 45 -5.62 -1.89 0.12
CA LEU A 45 -5.33 -0.68 -0.66
C LEU A 45 -5.83 -0.83 -2.10
N SER A 46 -6.71 0.07 -2.52
CA SER A 46 -7.29 0.01 -3.86
C SER A 46 -6.23 0.22 -4.95
N HIS A 47 -6.31 -0.59 -6.01
CA HIS A 47 -5.59 -0.32 -7.26
C HIS A 47 -6.24 0.78 -8.11
N TYR A 48 -7.42 1.27 -7.72
CA TYR A 48 -8.14 2.32 -8.45
C TYR A 48 -8.02 3.67 -7.75
N GLY A 49 -8.02 4.73 -8.55
CA GLY A 49 -7.90 6.10 -8.06
C GLY A 49 -6.54 6.41 -7.46
N HIS A 50 -6.52 7.34 -6.51
CA HIS A 50 -5.34 7.99 -5.95
C HIS A 50 -4.95 7.47 -4.57
N ALA A 51 -5.63 6.42 -4.09
CA ALA A 51 -5.34 5.78 -2.80
C ALA A 51 -3.86 5.37 -2.67
N TRP A 52 -3.24 5.75 -1.56
CA TRP A 52 -1.83 5.44 -1.28
C TRP A 52 -1.57 5.35 0.23
N VAL A 53 -0.73 4.40 0.62
CA VAL A 53 -0.20 4.29 1.98
C VAL A 53 1.25 4.76 1.95
N SER A 54 1.55 5.83 2.67
CA SER A 54 2.82 6.53 2.64
C SER A 54 3.73 6.12 3.80
N SER A 55 5.03 6.34 3.61
CA SER A 55 6.06 6.20 4.65
C SER A 55 6.03 4.86 5.41
N ASN A 56 5.66 4.87 6.70
CA ASN A 56 5.62 3.70 7.57
C ASN A 56 4.20 3.39 8.07
N ALA A 57 3.17 3.97 7.43
CA ALA A 57 1.79 3.68 7.78
C ALA A 57 1.46 2.19 7.57
N GLN A 58 0.55 1.67 8.39
CA GLN A 58 0.21 0.25 8.44
C GLN A 58 -1.30 0.09 8.28
N VAL A 59 -1.74 -0.62 7.24
CA VAL A 59 -3.16 -0.88 6.97
C VAL A 59 -3.40 -2.38 6.91
N TYR A 60 -4.15 -2.91 7.88
CA TYR A 60 -4.36 -4.34 8.04
C TYR A 60 -5.74 -4.66 8.63
N GLY A 61 -6.10 -5.93 8.64
CA GLY A 61 -7.41 -6.41 9.08
C GLY A 61 -8.54 -5.91 8.18
N ASN A 62 -9.53 -5.27 8.79
CA ASN A 62 -10.72 -4.74 8.10
C ASN A 62 -10.53 -3.29 7.62
N ALA A 63 -9.35 -2.70 7.78
CA ALA A 63 -9.08 -1.35 7.27
C ALA A 63 -8.80 -1.40 5.76
N TRP A 64 -9.31 -0.45 4.99
CA TRP A 64 -8.95 -0.29 3.58
C TRP A 64 -8.84 1.18 3.20
N VAL A 65 -7.94 1.47 2.26
CA VAL A 65 -7.75 2.80 1.69
C VAL A 65 -8.20 2.78 0.23
N SER A 66 -9.14 3.65 -0.12
CA SER A 66 -9.73 3.71 -1.47
C SER A 66 -9.98 5.14 -1.94
N SER A 67 -10.32 5.27 -3.22
CA SER A 67 -10.59 6.55 -3.89
C SER A 67 -9.39 7.50 -3.81
N ASN A 68 -9.49 8.58 -3.04
CA ASN A 68 -8.44 9.61 -2.92
C ASN A 68 -7.87 9.68 -1.48
N ALA A 69 -8.16 8.68 -0.65
CA ALA A 69 -7.65 8.63 0.71
C ALA A 69 -6.15 8.36 0.70
N ARG A 70 -5.39 9.16 1.45
CA ARG A 70 -3.96 9.00 1.65
C ARG A 70 -3.70 8.84 3.14
N VAL A 71 -2.90 7.84 3.50
CA VAL A 71 -2.56 7.49 4.89
C VAL A 71 -1.06 7.46 5.06
#